data_AF-A0A7Y7NCS9-F1
#
_entry.id   AF-A0A7Y7NCS9-F1
#
_cell.length_a   1.000
_cell.length_b   1.000
_cell.length_c   1.000
_cell.angle_alpha   90.00
_cell.angle_beta   90.00
_cell.angle_gamma   90.00
#
_symmetry.space_group_name_H-M   'P 1'
#
loop_
_entity.id
_entity.type
_entity.pdbx_description
1 polymer ?
#
loop_
_entity_poly.entity_id
_entity_poly.type
_entity_poly.pdbx_seq_one_letter_code
_entity_poly.pdbx_strand_id
1 'polypeptide(L)'
;MMARKVRGKEVLDKAKDLVSKARTVEELRQAQAVILPLEFGLSLSQTADIIGVSKGWASRLRSEFIRAGGETKHMRSHGVRHRELMSRAEETVFLAPFMEYAKSGGRLIVSDIRDALQVQLGRTIALTSVYNLLHRHDWRKYIADKNQPASERYAKKYLKNKPRGYSSTSKIGGREKVESA
;
A
#
# COMPACT_ATOMS: atom_id res chain seq x y z
N MET A 1 -0.99 -42.38 -20.71
CA MET A 1 -1.22 -41.54 -19.51
C MET A 1 -2.72 -41.26 -19.39
N MET A 2 -3.36 -41.58 -18.27
CA MET A 2 -4.79 -41.28 -18.09
C MET A 2 -4.99 -39.78 -17.90
N ALA A 3 -5.62 -39.14 -18.89
CA ALA A 3 -6.04 -37.75 -18.79
C ALA A 3 -7.04 -37.60 -17.64
N ARG A 4 -6.68 -36.79 -16.64
CA ARG A 4 -7.54 -36.50 -15.48
C ARG A 4 -8.88 -35.96 -15.99
N LYS A 5 -9.99 -36.60 -15.60
CA LYS A 5 -11.36 -36.19 -15.97
C LYS A 5 -11.52 -34.69 -15.69
N VAL A 6 -11.84 -33.92 -16.72
CA VAL A 6 -11.88 -32.45 -16.67
C VAL A 6 -13.05 -32.02 -15.77
N ARG A 7 -12.75 -31.60 -14.53
CA ARG A 7 -13.75 -31.12 -13.55
C ARG A 7 -14.22 -29.70 -13.88
N GLY A 8 -15.47 -29.33 -13.56
CA GLY A 8 -15.95 -27.96 -13.69
C GLY A 8 -16.83 -27.67 -14.92
N LYS A 9 -17.53 -28.68 -15.45
CA LYS A 9 -18.57 -28.45 -16.48
C LYS A 9 -19.65 -27.47 -16.01
N GLU A 10 -19.98 -27.48 -14.72
CA GLU A 10 -20.97 -26.60 -14.08
C GLU A 10 -20.63 -25.11 -14.18
N VAL A 11 -19.34 -24.76 -14.32
CA VAL A 11 -18.90 -23.36 -14.44
C VAL A 11 -18.62 -22.95 -15.88
N LEU A 12 -18.87 -23.82 -16.86
CA LEU A 12 -18.57 -23.56 -18.27
C LEU A 12 -19.42 -22.42 -18.83
N ASP A 13 -20.72 -22.42 -18.56
CA ASP A 13 -21.62 -21.37 -19.04
C ASP A 13 -21.26 -20.01 -18.42
N LYS A 14 -20.87 -20.01 -17.14
CA LYS A 14 -20.36 -18.81 -16.46
C LYS A 14 -19.03 -18.33 -17.06
N ALA A 15 -18.13 -19.25 -17.44
CA ALA A 15 -16.88 -18.88 -18.09
C ALA A 15 -17.14 -18.23 -19.46
N LYS A 16 -18.09 -18.76 -20.24
CA LYS A 16 -18.48 -18.19 -21.55
C LYS A 16 -19.07 -16.79 -21.39
N ASP A 17 -19.97 -16.62 -20.43
CA ASP A 17 -20.54 -15.30 -20.11
C ASP A 17 -19.43 -14.32 -19.70
N LEU A 18 -18.47 -14.77 -18.89
CA LEU A 18 -17.34 -13.96 -18.45
C LEU A 18 -16.43 -13.52 -19.60
N VAL A 19 -16.17 -14.35 -20.61
CA VAL A 19 -15.37 -13.93 -21.79
C VAL A 19 -15.99 -12.71 -22.47
N SER A 20 -17.32 -12.66 -22.57
CA SER A 20 -18.02 -11.54 -23.19
C SER A 20 -18.04 -10.27 -22.34
N LYS A 21 -18.02 -10.42 -21.01
CA LYS A 21 -18.15 -9.32 -20.03
C LYS A 21 -16.83 -8.87 -19.42
N ALA A 22 -15.74 -9.60 -19.66
CA ALA A 22 -14.44 -9.36 -19.07
C ALA A 22 -13.94 -7.94 -19.35
N ARG A 23 -13.53 -7.23 -18.29
CA ARG A 23 -12.96 -5.88 -18.38
C ARG A 23 -11.45 -5.87 -18.20
N THR A 24 -10.90 -6.95 -17.65
CA THR A 24 -9.46 -7.08 -17.40
C THR A 24 -8.88 -8.27 -18.15
N VAL A 25 -7.57 -8.19 -18.45
CA VAL A 25 -6.84 -9.29 -19.12
C VAL A 25 -6.83 -10.53 -18.22
N GLU A 26 -6.71 -10.36 -16.91
CA GLU A 26 -6.78 -11.43 -15.93
C GLU A 26 -8.13 -12.15 -15.95
N GLU A 27 -9.26 -11.44 -15.99
CA GLU A 27 -10.59 -12.04 -16.12
C GLU A 27 -10.71 -12.87 -17.40
N LEU A 28 -10.28 -12.30 -18.53
CA LEU A 28 -10.32 -12.98 -19.82
C LEU A 28 -9.47 -14.27 -19.79
N ARG A 29 -8.23 -14.18 -19.31
CA ARG A 29 -7.34 -15.34 -19.16
C ARG A 29 -7.91 -16.39 -18.21
N GLN A 30 -8.58 -15.97 -17.14
CA GLN A 30 -9.20 -16.86 -16.17
C GLN A 30 -10.34 -17.67 -16.79
N ALA A 31 -11.22 -17.05 -17.58
CA ALA A 31 -12.26 -17.78 -18.30
C ALA A 31 -11.69 -18.67 -19.42
N GLN A 32 -10.72 -18.18 -20.19
CA GLN A 32 -10.07 -18.97 -21.24
C GLN A 32 -9.38 -20.22 -20.68
N ALA A 33 -8.75 -20.13 -19.50
CA ALA A 33 -8.13 -21.27 -18.82
C ALA A 33 -9.14 -22.39 -18.45
N VAL A 34 -10.44 -22.07 -18.43
CA VAL A 34 -11.54 -23.01 -18.14
C VAL A 34 -12.16 -23.53 -19.43
N ILE A 35 -12.45 -22.62 -20.39
CA ILE A 35 -13.11 -22.94 -21.67
C ILE A 35 -12.21 -23.82 -22.55
N LEU A 36 -10.94 -23.43 -22.74
CA LEU A 36 -10.03 -24.09 -23.68
C LEU A 36 -9.85 -25.60 -23.38
N PRO A 37 -9.65 -26.04 -22.13
CA PRO A 37 -9.61 -27.47 -21.83
C PRO A 37 -10.98 -28.18 -21.84
N LEU A 38 -12.07 -27.50 -21.46
CA LEU A 38 -13.38 -28.12 -21.29
C LEU A 38 -14.14 -28.30 -22.60
N GLU A 39 -14.07 -27.31 -23.48
CA GLU A 39 -14.83 -27.27 -24.73
C GLU A 39 -13.99 -27.74 -25.93
N PHE A 40 -12.72 -27.35 -25.96
CA PHE A 40 -11.81 -27.66 -27.07
C PHE A 40 -10.86 -28.83 -26.77
N GLY A 41 -10.94 -29.43 -25.58
CA GLY A 41 -10.13 -30.59 -25.19
C GLY A 41 -8.63 -30.30 -25.10
N LEU A 42 -8.24 -29.02 -25.02
CA LEU A 42 -6.84 -28.62 -25.02
C LEU A 42 -6.13 -29.04 -23.72
N SER A 43 -4.87 -29.44 -23.85
CA SER A 43 -4.04 -29.70 -22.66
C SER A 43 -3.77 -28.39 -21.90
N LEU A 44 -3.46 -28.52 -20.61
CA LEU A 44 -3.11 -27.34 -19.78
C LEU A 44 -1.85 -26.63 -20.28
N SER A 45 -0.91 -27.34 -20.91
CA SER A 45 0.27 -26.71 -21.54
C SER A 45 -0.14 -25.88 -22.75
N GLN A 46 -0.89 -26.47 -23.69
CA GLN A 46 -1.37 -25.75 -24.87
C GLN A 46 -2.25 -24.55 -24.50
N THR A 47 -3.10 -24.72 -23.49
CA THR A 47 -3.92 -23.63 -22.96
C THR A 47 -3.06 -22.49 -22.42
N ALA A 48 -1.99 -22.82 -21.69
CA ALA A 48 -1.07 -21.84 -21.14
C ALA A 48 -0.33 -21.07 -22.24
N ASP A 49 0.09 -21.77 -23.31
CA ASP A 49 0.74 -21.16 -24.47
C ASP A 49 -0.22 -20.20 -25.21
N ILE A 50 -1.49 -20.59 -25.40
CA ILE A 50 -2.52 -19.77 -26.07
C ILE A 50 -2.81 -18.48 -25.28
N ILE A 51 -2.96 -18.57 -23.96
CA ILE A 51 -3.29 -17.40 -23.12
C ILE A 51 -2.04 -16.58 -22.72
N GLY A 52 -0.84 -17.08 -23.06
CA GLY A 52 0.44 -16.40 -22.87
C GLY A 52 0.97 -16.42 -21.44
N VAL A 53 0.81 -17.54 -20.71
CA VAL A 53 1.19 -17.66 -19.29
C VAL A 53 1.84 -19.00 -18.97
N SER A 54 2.38 -19.16 -17.76
CA SER A 54 2.97 -20.44 -17.37
C SER A 54 1.91 -21.52 -17.12
N LYS A 55 2.24 -22.79 -17.37
CA LYS A 55 1.38 -23.95 -17.08
C LYS A 55 0.85 -23.97 -15.65
N GLY A 56 1.71 -23.63 -14.68
CA GLY A 56 1.33 -23.55 -13.26
C GLY A 56 0.29 -22.46 -13.00
N TRP A 57 0.44 -21.31 -13.65
CA TRP A 57 -0.51 -20.20 -13.53
C TRP A 57 -1.84 -20.49 -14.22
N ALA A 58 -1.83 -21.08 -15.41
CA ALA A 58 -3.06 -21.54 -16.09
C ALA A 58 -3.84 -22.56 -15.24
N SER A 59 -3.15 -23.53 -14.64
CA SER A 59 -3.75 -24.49 -13.70
C SER A 59 -4.34 -23.81 -12.46
N ARG A 60 -3.64 -22.80 -11.92
CA ARG A 60 -4.10 -21.99 -10.79
C ARG A 60 -5.37 -21.22 -11.13
N LEU A 61 -5.38 -20.46 -12.23
CA LEU A 61 -6.55 -19.69 -12.68
C LEU A 61 -7.80 -20.56 -12.80
N ARG A 62 -7.66 -21.69 -13.50
CA ARG A 62 -8.73 -22.66 -13.69
C ARG A 62 -9.24 -23.20 -12.35
N SER A 63 -8.33 -23.55 -11.44
CA SER A 63 -8.70 -24.08 -10.13
C SER A 63 -9.39 -23.02 -9.25
N GLU A 64 -8.93 -21.77 -9.29
CA GLU A 64 -9.54 -20.66 -8.57
C GLU A 64 -10.94 -20.35 -9.11
N PHE A 65 -11.14 -20.35 -10.43
CA PHE A 65 -12.44 -20.12 -11.04
C PHE A 65 -13.46 -21.20 -10.66
N ILE A 66 -13.04 -22.47 -10.71
CA ILE A 66 -13.88 -23.60 -10.30
C ILE A 66 -14.22 -23.50 -8.80
N ARG A 67 -13.23 -23.20 -7.94
CA ARG A 67 -13.44 -23.04 -6.48
C ARG A 67 -14.34 -21.85 -6.13
N ALA A 68 -14.30 -20.79 -6.94
CA ALA A 68 -15.14 -19.62 -6.79
C ALA A 68 -16.55 -19.81 -7.40
N GLY A 69 -16.89 -21.00 -7.90
CA GLY A 69 -18.22 -21.26 -8.46
C GLY A 69 -18.50 -20.50 -9.76
N GLY A 70 -17.45 -20.11 -10.49
CA GLY A 70 -17.56 -19.35 -11.74
C GLY A 70 -17.54 -17.84 -11.59
N GLU A 71 -17.17 -17.33 -10.41
CA GLU A 71 -16.94 -15.90 -10.19
C GLU A 71 -15.44 -15.57 -10.21
N THR A 72 -15.08 -14.46 -10.84
CA THR A 72 -13.71 -13.95 -10.79
C THR A 72 -13.49 -13.20 -9.49
N LYS A 73 -12.71 -13.80 -8.58
CA LYS A 73 -12.21 -13.07 -7.41
C LYS A 73 -11.03 -12.21 -7.86
N HIS A 74 -11.22 -10.89 -7.88
CA HIS A 74 -10.07 -10.00 -7.93
C HIS A 74 -9.15 -10.33 -6.76
N MET A 75 -7.89 -10.65 -7.06
CA MET A 75 -6.88 -10.75 -6.02
C MET A 75 -6.86 -9.39 -5.31
N ARG A 76 -7.19 -9.38 -4.01
CA ARG A 76 -7.07 -8.17 -3.19
C ARG A 76 -5.65 -7.64 -3.40
N SER A 77 -5.52 -6.36 -3.73
CA SER A 77 -4.19 -5.74 -3.80
C SER A 77 -3.50 -6.03 -2.47
N HIS A 78 -2.33 -6.67 -2.51
CA HIS A 78 -1.57 -6.92 -1.30
C HIS A 78 -1.31 -5.54 -0.67
N GLY A 79 -1.83 -5.32 0.54
CA GLY A 79 -1.77 -4.01 1.18
C GLY A 79 -0.33 -3.56 1.36
N VAL A 80 -0.03 -2.29 1.08
CA VAL A 80 1.35 -1.74 1.05
C VAL A 80 1.95 -1.53 2.48
N ARG A 81 1.27 -2.01 3.54
CA ARG A 81 1.62 -1.74 4.95
C ARG A 81 2.50 -2.82 5.60
N HIS A 82 3.31 -3.54 4.84
CA HIS A 82 4.20 -4.57 5.40
C HIS A 82 5.33 -4.03 6.29
N ARG A 83 5.57 -2.71 6.32
CA ARG A 83 6.60 -2.05 7.13
C ARG A 83 6.01 -0.96 8.03
N GLU A 84 4.87 -1.23 8.66
CA GLU A 84 4.27 -0.26 9.57
C GLU A 84 5.11 -0.03 10.83
N LEU A 85 5.14 1.22 11.29
CA LEU A 85 5.91 1.59 12.49
C LEU A 85 5.20 1.14 13.77
N MET A 86 3.87 1.18 13.75
CA MET A 86 2.93 0.76 14.79
C MET A 86 1.54 0.56 14.17
N SER A 87 0.61 -0.03 14.91
CA SER A 87 -0.77 -0.24 14.45
C SER A 87 -1.53 1.10 14.31
N ARG A 88 -2.61 1.14 13.52
CA ARG A 88 -3.40 2.39 13.37
C ARG A 88 -3.91 2.94 14.70
N ALA A 89 -4.33 2.06 15.62
CA ALA A 89 -4.83 2.47 16.93
C ALA A 89 -3.72 3.14 17.76
N GLU A 90 -2.53 2.55 17.77
CA GLU A 90 -1.36 3.11 18.46
C GLU A 90 -0.94 4.46 17.86
N GLU A 91 -0.98 4.61 16.52
CA GLU A 91 -0.68 5.89 15.88
C GLU A 91 -1.65 6.99 16.34
N THR A 92 -2.95 6.69 16.41
CA THR A 92 -3.97 7.65 16.85
C THR A 92 -3.73 8.08 18.29
N VAL A 93 -3.46 7.14 19.19
CA VAL A 93 -3.18 7.43 20.61
C VAL A 93 -1.91 8.27 20.74
N PHE A 94 -0.86 7.92 19.98
CA PHE A 94 0.40 8.66 19.99
C PHE A 94 0.24 10.09 19.45
N LEU A 95 -0.56 10.28 18.40
CA LEU A 95 -0.76 11.59 17.78
C LEU A 95 -1.73 12.48 18.57
N ALA A 96 -2.66 11.92 19.35
CA ALA A 96 -3.69 12.70 20.03
C ALA A 96 -3.17 13.94 20.81
N PRO A 97 -2.10 13.85 21.62
CA PRO A 97 -1.56 15.02 22.32
C PRO A 97 -1.01 16.10 21.39
N PHE A 98 -0.38 15.70 20.28
CA PHE A 98 0.15 16.64 19.28
C PHE A 98 -0.97 17.34 18.51
N MET A 99 -2.06 16.61 18.23
CA MET A 99 -3.23 17.13 17.54
C MET A 99 -3.99 18.13 18.43
N GLU A 100 -4.14 17.83 19.72
CA GLU A 100 -4.75 18.75 20.70
C GLU A 100 -3.94 20.04 20.86
N TYR A 101 -2.60 19.93 20.94
CA TYR A 101 -1.71 21.09 20.99
C TYR A 101 -1.76 21.93 19.71
N ALA A 102 -1.87 21.29 18.55
CA ALA A 102 -1.98 22.01 17.30
C ALA A 102 -3.35 22.70 17.13
N LYS A 103 -4.43 22.10 17.64
CA LYS A 103 -5.76 22.73 17.69
C LYS A 103 -5.81 23.96 18.59
N SER A 104 -5.01 24.00 19.66
CA SER A 104 -4.92 25.16 20.56
C SER A 104 -4.01 26.28 20.05
N GLY A 105 -3.61 26.24 18.76
CA GLY A 105 -2.77 27.25 18.13
C GLY A 105 -1.27 26.97 18.21
N GLY A 106 -0.87 25.80 18.70
CA GLY A 106 0.52 25.37 18.74
C GLY A 106 1.07 25.00 17.36
N ARG A 107 2.31 25.42 17.05
CA ARG A 107 3.01 24.95 15.85
C ARG A 107 3.54 23.54 16.09
N LEU A 108 3.03 22.58 15.31
CA LEU A 108 3.48 21.20 15.34
C LEU A 108 4.79 21.05 14.56
N ILE A 109 5.88 20.71 15.27
CA ILE A 109 7.20 20.54 14.68
C ILE A 109 7.40 19.05 14.37
N VAL A 110 7.52 18.72 13.08
CA VAL A 110 7.65 17.32 12.60
C VAL A 110 8.89 16.61 13.16
N SER A 111 9.97 17.35 13.43
CA SER A 111 11.17 16.77 14.07
C SER A 111 10.91 16.29 15.50
N ASP A 112 10.03 16.96 16.24
CA ASP A 112 9.74 16.60 17.64
C ASP A 112 8.93 15.30 17.69
N ILE A 113 8.00 15.13 16.75
CA ILE A 113 7.25 13.88 16.55
C ILE A 113 8.20 12.74 16.17
N ARG A 114 9.15 12.99 15.27
CA ARG A 114 10.17 12.00 14.90
C ARG A 114 10.97 11.57 16.13
N ASP A 115 11.48 12.52 16.89
CA ASP A 115 12.32 12.23 18.05
C ASP A 115 11.52 11.46 19.13
N ALA A 116 10.25 11.82 19.37
CA ALA A 116 9.35 11.07 20.24
C ALA A 116 9.09 9.64 19.74
N LEU A 117 8.88 9.46 18.43
CA LEU A 117 8.71 8.13 17.82
C LEU A 117 9.98 7.27 17.95
N GLN A 118 11.16 7.87 17.80
CA GLN A 118 12.43 7.16 17.94
C GLN A 118 12.66 6.69 19.37
N VAL A 119 12.31 7.52 20.37
CA VAL A 119 12.39 7.14 21.79
C VAL A 119 11.43 6.00 22.11
N GLN A 120 10.19 6.07 21.63
CA GLN A 120 9.17 5.05 21.90
C GLN A 120 9.48 3.70 21.23
N LEU A 121 10.03 3.73 20.01
CA LEU A 121 10.31 2.51 19.23
C LEU A 121 11.76 2.01 19.35
N GLY A 122 12.65 2.75 20.02
CA GLY A 122 14.06 2.40 20.21
C GLY A 122 14.88 2.27 18.92
N ARG A 123 14.44 2.90 17.82
CA ARG A 123 15.09 2.80 16.50
C ARG A 123 15.14 4.13 15.78
N THR A 124 16.06 4.25 14.82
CA THR A 124 16.13 5.41 13.94
C THR A 124 14.96 5.38 12.94
N ILE A 125 14.33 6.55 12.76
CA ILE A 125 13.15 6.72 11.91
C ILE A 125 13.42 7.85 10.94
N ALA A 126 13.15 7.60 9.65
CA ALA A 126 13.22 8.61 8.62
C ALA A 126 12.09 9.64 8.75
N LEU A 127 12.39 10.90 8.41
CA LEU A 127 11.38 11.97 8.39
C LEU A 127 10.21 11.64 7.44
N THR A 128 10.48 10.96 6.34
CA THR A 128 9.47 10.49 5.39
C THR A 128 8.42 9.58 6.04
N SER A 129 8.83 8.72 6.97
CA SER A 129 7.90 7.87 7.72
C SER A 129 6.95 8.68 8.62
N VAL A 130 7.44 9.78 9.18
CA VAL A 130 6.63 10.71 9.97
C VAL A 130 5.66 11.49 9.07
N TYR A 131 6.11 11.97 7.92
CA TYR A 131 5.22 12.59 6.93
C TYR A 131 4.13 11.63 6.43
N ASN A 132 4.48 10.37 6.14
CA ASN A 132 3.52 9.34 5.75
C ASN A 132 2.54 9.00 6.88
N LEU A 133 3.00 9.04 8.13
CA LEU A 133 2.14 8.86 9.29
C LEU A 133 1.14 10.02 9.40
N LEU A 134 1.60 11.26 9.35
CA LEU A 134 0.73 12.44 9.38
C LEU A 134 -0.26 12.47 8.21
N HIS A 135 0.19 12.17 7.00
CA HIS A 135 -0.67 12.13 5.81
C HIS A 135 -1.78 11.07 5.92
N ARG A 136 -1.52 9.93 6.57
CA ARG A 136 -2.53 8.88 6.79
C ARG A 136 -3.60 9.25 7.82
N HIS A 137 -3.29 10.18 8.71
CA HIS A 137 -4.23 10.73 9.69
C HIS A 137 -4.82 12.07 9.19
N ASP A 138 -4.84 12.28 7.87
CA ASP A 138 -5.40 13.46 7.19
C ASP A 138 -4.88 14.80 7.73
N TRP A 139 -3.62 14.81 8.19
CA TRP A 139 -2.99 16.04 8.65
C TRP A 139 -2.69 16.97 7.47
N ARG A 140 -3.58 17.94 7.22
CA ARG A 140 -3.32 19.02 6.28
C ARG A 140 -2.40 20.05 6.95
N LYS A 141 -1.40 20.50 6.20
CA LYS A 141 -0.46 21.56 6.59
C LYS A 141 -1.26 22.80 7.02
N TYR A 142 -1.48 22.95 8.32
CA TYR A 142 -2.07 24.16 8.89
C TYR A 142 -1.06 25.29 8.63
N ILE A 143 -1.38 26.17 7.69
CA ILE A 143 -0.59 27.37 7.43
C ILE A 143 -0.88 28.28 8.62
N ALA A 144 0.07 28.34 9.56
CA ALA A 144 0.00 29.27 10.68
C ALA A 144 -0.08 30.71 10.14
N ASP A 145 -0.99 31.50 10.71
CA ASP A 145 -1.07 32.94 10.48
C ASP A 145 0.27 33.60 10.83
N LYS A 146 0.65 34.63 10.08
CA LYS A 146 2.02 35.19 10.01
C LYS A 146 2.52 35.83 11.31
N ASN A 147 1.65 36.03 12.30
CA ASN A 147 1.96 36.81 13.50
C ASN A 147 1.76 35.99 14.77
N GLN A 148 2.66 35.06 15.09
CA GLN A 148 2.69 34.45 16.43
C GLN A 148 4.11 34.00 16.86
N PRO A 149 4.47 34.23 18.15
CA PRO A 149 5.83 34.08 18.66
C PRO A 149 6.29 32.62 18.75
N ALA A 150 7.59 32.42 18.57
CA ALA A 150 8.25 31.11 18.56
C ALA A 150 8.27 30.46 19.95
N SER A 151 7.59 29.32 20.05
CA SER A 151 7.89 28.14 20.87
C SER A 151 8.61 28.33 22.21
N GLU A 152 7.90 28.23 23.33
CA GLU A 152 8.51 27.82 24.59
C GLU A 152 7.45 27.27 25.55
N ARG A 153 7.30 25.93 25.65
CA ARG A 153 6.83 25.24 26.88
C ARG A 153 6.82 23.71 26.82
N TYR A 154 6.60 23.08 25.67
CA TYR A 154 6.36 21.62 25.65
C TYR A 154 7.58 20.72 25.34
N ALA A 155 8.71 21.29 24.92
CA ALA A 155 9.95 20.55 24.70
C ALA A 155 10.65 20.07 26.01
N LYS A 156 10.38 20.70 27.17
CA LYS A 156 11.15 20.46 28.41
C LYS A 156 10.83 19.14 29.13
N LYS A 157 9.66 18.51 28.91
CA LYS A 157 9.29 17.28 29.64
C LYS A 157 9.95 16.00 29.09
N TYR A 158 10.31 15.99 27.79
CA TYR A 158 10.94 14.85 27.13
C TYR A 158 12.43 15.07 26.79
N LEU A 159 12.91 16.32 26.64
CA LEU A 159 14.34 16.60 26.41
C LEU A 159 15.24 16.49 27.65
N LYS A 160 14.69 16.21 28.85
CA LYS A 160 15.53 16.09 30.05
C LYS A 160 16.50 14.90 29.99
N ASN A 161 16.29 13.97 29.05
CA ASN A 161 17.09 12.76 28.86
C ASN A 161 17.59 12.60 27.39
N LYS A 162 18.38 13.54 26.87
CA LYS A 162 19.05 13.37 25.56
C LYS A 162 20.57 13.21 25.76
N PRO A 163 21.22 12.12 25.32
CA PRO A 163 22.66 12.14 25.09
C PRO A 163 22.97 13.08 23.92
N ARG A 164 24.02 13.88 24.07
CA ARG A 164 24.42 14.92 23.12
C ARG A 164 24.96 14.27 21.84
N GLY A 165 24.43 14.67 20.69
CA GLY A 165 25.11 14.50 19.41
C GLY A 165 24.18 14.11 18.27
N TYR A 166 23.64 15.12 17.57
CA TYR A 166 23.56 15.07 16.11
C TYR A 166 23.25 16.47 15.55
N SER A 167 24.27 17.11 14.98
CA SER A 167 24.17 18.34 14.19
C SER A 167 23.95 17.94 12.73
N SER A 168 22.75 18.19 12.19
CA SER A 168 22.52 18.05 10.74
C SER A 168 22.56 19.42 10.06
N THR A 169 23.76 19.85 9.67
CA THR A 169 23.89 20.82 8.57
C THR A 169 23.53 20.10 7.28
N SER A 170 22.46 20.52 6.61
CA SER A 170 22.24 20.13 5.22
C SER A 170 21.99 21.39 4.41
N LYS A 171 22.98 21.71 3.58
CA LYS A 171 22.95 22.79 2.60
C LYS A 171 21.81 22.53 1.61
N ILE A 172 20.91 23.48 1.47
CA ILE A 172 19.88 23.49 0.44
C ILE A 172 20.59 23.93 -0.85
N GLY A 173 20.80 22.99 -1.77
CA GLY A 173 21.29 23.28 -3.13
C GLY A 173 20.22 24.01 -3.93
N GLY A 174 20.47 25.27 -4.28
CA GLY A 174 19.65 26.06 -5.17
C GLY A 174 19.71 25.51 -6.60
N ARG A 175 18.55 25.30 -7.22
CA ARG A 175 18.42 25.12 -8.66
C ARG A 175 18.30 26.50 -9.29
N GLU A 176 19.32 26.93 -10.03
CA GLU A 176 19.25 28.07 -10.94
C GLU A 176 18.19 27.81 -12.01
N LYS A 177 17.31 28.79 -12.22
CA LYS A 177 16.42 28.86 -13.37
C LYS A 177 17.25 29.36 -14.56
N VAL A 178 17.24 28.61 -15.65
CA VAL A 178 17.73 29.08 -16.94
C VAL A 178 16.56 29.82 -17.60
N GLU A 179 16.70 31.13 -17.77
CA GLU A 179 15.82 31.97 -18.59
C GLU A 179 16.22 31.81 -20.06
N SER A 180 15.26 31.44 -20.90
CA SER A 180 15.39 31.47 -22.35
C SER A 180 15.04 32.87 -22.86
N ALA A 181 15.93 33.44 -23.68
CA ALA A 181 15.66 34.52 -24.61
C ALA A 181 16.22 34.12 -25.98
#